data_AF-A0A528TQC6-F1
#
_entry.id   AF-A0A528TQC6-F1
#
_cell.length_a   1.000
_cell.length_b   1.000
_cell.length_c   1.000
_cell.angle_alpha   90.00
_cell.angle_beta   90.00
_cell.angle_gamma   90.00
#
_symmetry.space_group_name_H-M   'P 1'
#
loop_
_entity.id
_entity.type
_entity.pdbx_description
1 polymer ?
#
loop_
_entity_poly.entity_id
_entity_poly.type
_entity_poly.pdbx_seq_one_letter_code
_entity_poly.pdbx_strand_id
1 'polypeptide(L)'
;SKSFSEWLDQNVVTHRHPDYAAVTISLKGIGEAPGDASDSQMEAVADLAEKYAFDELRVSHEQNLILPHVARADLKAVYDALVDIGLATANSNLISDIISCPGLDYCALATARSIPVAQEISLRFASLERQREIGELKLKISGCINACGHHHVGHIGILGVEKKGAELYQVTLGGSADENTSVGEI
;
A
#
# COMPACT_ATOMS: atom_id res chain seq x y z
N SER A 1 -2.64 -11.51 20.58
CA SER A 1 -3.50 -11.97 19.47
C SER A 1 -2.61 -12.33 18.29
N LYS A 2 -2.94 -13.36 17.50
CA LYS A 2 -2.20 -13.74 16.28
C LYS A 2 -2.11 -12.56 15.32
N SER A 3 -3.24 -11.91 15.02
CA SER A 3 -3.32 -10.77 14.11
C SER A 3 -2.51 -9.55 14.55
N PHE A 4 -2.41 -9.29 15.85
CA PHE A 4 -1.54 -8.22 16.36
C PHE A 4 -0.06 -8.54 16.15
N SER A 5 0.35 -9.79 16.38
CA SER A 5 1.74 -10.21 16.09
C SER A 5 2.04 -10.09 14.61
N GLU A 6 1.11 -10.54 13.76
CA GLU A 6 1.28 -10.47 12.31
C GLU A 6 1.40 -9.02 11.80
N TRP A 7 0.59 -8.12 12.35
CA TRP A 7 0.66 -6.69 12.07
C TRP A 7 1.95 -6.06 12.60
N LEU A 8 2.38 -6.43 13.81
CA LEU A 8 3.63 -5.94 14.40
C LEU A 8 4.84 -6.32 13.52
N ASP A 9 4.86 -7.56 13.01
CA ASP A 9 5.95 -8.05 12.17
C ASP A 9 6.00 -7.33 10.80
N GLN A 10 4.83 -6.98 10.25
CA GLN A 10 4.75 -6.48 8.87
C GLN A 10 4.75 -4.95 8.77
N ASN A 11 4.06 -4.27 9.68
CA ASN A 11 3.75 -2.84 9.56
C ASN A 11 4.56 -1.96 10.52
N VAL A 12 5.36 -2.54 11.41
CA VAL A 12 6.10 -1.80 12.43
C VAL A 12 7.60 -1.96 12.22
N VAL A 13 8.30 -0.84 12.09
CA VAL A 13 9.76 -0.83 11.96
C VAL A 13 10.40 -0.20 13.19
N THR A 14 11.61 -0.66 13.52
CA THR A 14 12.35 -0.14 14.67
C THR A 14 12.76 1.30 14.45
N HIS A 15 12.46 2.16 15.42
CA HIS A 15 12.90 3.54 15.41
C HIS A 15 14.35 3.66 15.89
N ARG A 16 15.03 4.76 15.53
CA ARG A 16 16.40 5.05 16.01
C ARG A 16 16.47 5.15 17.54
N HIS A 17 15.44 5.72 18.15
CA HIS A 17 15.28 5.75 19.60
C HIS A 17 14.66 4.43 20.08
N PRO A 18 15.26 3.72 21.05
CA PRO A 18 14.89 2.35 21.42
C PRO A 18 13.43 2.22 21.91
N ASP A 19 12.91 3.24 22.58
CA ASP A 19 11.56 3.22 23.15
C ASP A 19 10.43 3.48 22.14
N TYR A 20 10.77 3.83 20.90
CA TYR A 20 9.82 4.15 19.85
C TYR A 20 9.88 3.15 18.69
N ALA A 21 8.84 3.17 17.87
CA ALA A 21 8.73 2.49 16.59
C ALA A 21 8.03 3.41 15.59
N ALA A 22 8.25 3.17 14.30
CA ALA A 22 7.44 3.78 13.25
C ALA A 22 6.41 2.77 12.75
N VAL A 23 5.18 3.21 12.60
CA VAL A 23 4.04 2.39 12.18
C VAL A 23 3.59 2.80 10.80
N THR A 24 3.58 1.87 9.85
CA THR A 24 2.96 2.04 8.54
C THR A 24 1.48 1.64 8.62
N ILE A 25 0.60 2.61 8.43
CA ILE A 25 -0.84 2.40 8.26
C ILE A 25 -1.08 2.14 6.77
N SER A 26 -1.44 0.91 6.44
CA SER A 26 -1.76 0.53 5.06
C SER A 26 -3.14 1.05 4.67
N LEU A 27 -3.20 1.84 3.59
CA LEU A 27 -4.45 2.28 2.97
C LEU A 27 -4.88 1.34 1.85
N LYS A 28 -4.59 0.04 2.02
CA LYS A 28 -4.77 -1.00 1.00
C LYS A 28 -5.37 -2.24 1.65
N GLY A 29 -6.56 -2.05 2.23
CA GLY A 29 -7.39 -3.16 2.66
C GLY A 29 -7.71 -4.10 1.50
N ILE A 30 -7.97 -5.37 1.81
CA ILE A 30 -8.29 -6.36 0.78
C ILE A 30 -9.58 -5.99 0.06
N GLY A 31 -9.50 -5.79 -1.25
CA GLY A 31 -10.62 -5.37 -2.11
C GLY A 31 -10.90 -3.86 -2.10
N GLU A 32 -10.15 -3.07 -1.33
CA GLU A 32 -10.31 -1.61 -1.29
C GLU A 32 -9.50 -0.92 -2.40
N ALA A 33 -9.88 0.32 -2.73
CA ALA A 33 -9.12 1.13 -3.67
C ALA A 33 -7.76 1.52 -3.04
N PRO A 34 -6.62 1.22 -3.68
CA PRO A 34 -5.33 1.50 -3.05
C PRO A 34 -5.07 2.99 -2.82
N GLY A 35 -4.68 3.33 -1.59
CA GLY A 35 -4.33 4.70 -1.21
C GLY A 35 -5.54 5.60 -0.92
N ASP A 36 -6.75 5.05 -0.88
CA ASP A 36 -7.97 5.79 -0.58
C ASP A 36 -8.25 5.80 0.93
N ALA A 37 -8.94 6.84 1.41
CA ALA A 37 -9.33 6.97 2.81
C ALA A 37 -10.61 7.82 2.93
N SER A 38 -11.53 7.42 3.81
CA SER A 38 -12.71 8.23 4.12
C SER A 38 -12.36 9.43 5.00
N ASP A 39 -13.25 10.43 5.02
CA ASP A 39 -13.15 11.57 5.94
C ASP A 39 -13.07 11.13 7.41
N SER A 40 -13.89 10.15 7.81
CA SER A 40 -13.86 9.60 9.18
C SER A 40 -12.56 8.88 9.51
N GLN A 41 -11.94 8.19 8.54
CA GLN A 41 -10.63 7.56 8.71
C GLN A 41 -9.53 8.61 8.83
N MET A 42 -9.58 9.68 8.03
CA MET A 42 -8.62 10.77 8.09
C MET A 42 -8.63 11.46 9.46
N GLU A 43 -9.81 11.80 10.00
CA GLU A 43 -9.94 12.39 11.33
C GLU A 43 -9.44 11.43 12.43
N ALA A 44 -9.82 10.15 12.38
CA ALA A 44 -9.38 9.18 13.37
C ALA A 44 -7.85 8.95 13.35
N VAL A 45 -7.22 8.97 12.17
CA VAL A 45 -5.77 8.86 12.07
C VAL A 45 -5.08 10.13 12.56
N ALA A 46 -5.68 11.31 12.37
CA ALA A 46 -5.18 12.56 12.97
C ALA A 46 -5.19 12.51 14.50
N ASP A 47 -6.29 12.04 15.11
CA ASP A 47 -6.39 11.83 16.57
C ASP A 47 -5.31 10.85 17.07
N LEU A 48 -5.02 9.79 16.31
CA LEU A 48 -3.94 8.85 16.63
C LEU A 48 -2.56 9.51 16.55
N ALA A 49 -2.33 10.37 15.56
CA ALA A 49 -1.08 11.09 15.42
C ALA A 49 -0.86 12.07 16.57
N GLU A 50 -1.87 12.87 16.93
CA GLU A 50 -1.83 13.78 18.08
C GLU A 50 -1.50 13.03 19.38
N LYS A 51 -2.21 11.91 19.61
CA LYS A 51 -2.11 11.17 20.87
C LYS A 51 -0.85 10.32 21.00
N TYR A 52 -0.40 9.69 19.92
CA TYR A 52 0.62 8.63 19.97
C TYR A 52 1.84 8.88 19.11
N ALA A 53 1.85 9.91 18.25
CA ALA A 53 2.92 10.12 17.27
C ALA A 53 3.40 11.57 17.18
N PHE A 54 3.31 12.33 18.28
CA PHE A 54 3.80 13.71 18.37
C PHE A 54 3.11 14.67 17.40
N ASP A 55 1.82 14.43 17.11
CA ASP A 55 1.04 15.23 16.17
C ASP A 55 1.68 15.28 14.76
N GLU A 56 2.39 14.20 14.41
CA GLU A 56 3.08 14.06 13.13
C GLU A 56 2.57 12.84 12.35
N LEU A 57 2.26 13.08 11.09
CA LEU A 57 1.92 12.05 10.11
C LEU A 57 2.69 12.29 8.81
N ARG A 58 3.14 11.21 8.17
CA ARG A 58 3.80 11.28 6.86
C ARG A 58 3.06 10.43 5.83
N VAL A 59 2.89 10.97 4.63
CA VAL A 59 2.41 10.21 3.47
C VAL A 59 3.62 9.62 2.75
N SER A 60 3.63 8.30 2.53
CA SER A 60 4.69 7.62 1.80
C SER A 60 4.44 7.66 0.30
N HIS A 61 5.51 7.54 -0.51
CA HIS A 61 5.37 7.35 -1.95
C HIS A 61 4.66 6.03 -2.32
N GLU A 62 4.52 5.12 -1.36
CA GLU A 62 3.78 3.87 -1.52
C GLU A 62 2.28 4.08 -1.32
N GLN A 63 1.78 5.31 -1.13
CA GLN A 63 0.37 5.61 -0.89
C GLN A 63 -0.13 5.10 0.48
N ASN A 64 0.75 5.02 1.48
CA ASN A 64 0.41 4.67 2.86
C ASN A 64 0.69 5.86 3.80
N LEU A 65 0.19 5.78 5.03
CA LEU A 65 0.47 6.76 6.08
C LEU A 65 1.49 6.19 7.08
N ILE A 66 2.28 7.05 7.70
CA ILE A 66 3.29 6.67 8.69
C ILE A 66 3.09 7.51 9.95
N LEU A 67 2.98 6.82 11.10
CA LEU A 67 3.13 7.39 12.43
C LEU A 67 4.59 7.18 12.88
N PRO A 68 5.45 8.21 12.84
CA PRO A 68 6.90 8.01 12.94
C PRO A 68 7.41 7.73 14.35
N HIS A 69 6.64 8.11 15.38
CA HIS A 69 7.12 8.24 16.76
C HIS A 69 6.18 7.58 17.78
N VAL A 70 5.74 6.35 17.50
CA VAL A 70 4.84 5.59 18.40
C VAL A 70 5.66 4.93 19.50
N ALA A 71 5.34 5.20 20.77
CA ALA A 71 5.99 4.51 21.88
C ALA A 71 5.67 3.02 21.82
N ARG A 72 6.67 2.16 22.04
CA ARG A 72 6.50 0.70 21.93
C ARG A 72 5.41 0.15 22.85
N ALA A 73 5.22 0.76 24.02
CA ALA A 73 4.19 0.39 24.97
C ALA A 73 2.76 0.65 24.44
N ASP A 74 2.60 1.61 23.52
CA ASP A 74 1.30 2.04 22.98
C ASP A 74 0.94 1.33 21.67
N LEU A 75 1.83 0.53 21.09
CA LEU A 75 1.60 -0.17 19.81
C LEU A 75 0.31 -1.00 19.80
N LYS A 76 -0.04 -1.61 20.93
CA LYS A 76 -1.28 -2.38 21.04
C LYS A 76 -2.52 -1.49 20.99
N ALA A 77 -2.48 -0.34 21.66
CA ALA A 77 -3.58 0.62 21.66
C ALA A 77 -3.76 1.25 20.26
N VAL A 78 -2.67 1.59 19.59
CA VAL A 78 -2.69 2.06 18.19
C VAL A 78 -3.29 1.00 17.28
N TYR A 79 -2.82 -0.25 17.37
CA TYR A 79 -3.37 -1.36 16.59
C TYR A 79 -4.88 -1.54 16.79
N ASP A 80 -5.36 -1.55 18.05
CA ASP A 80 -6.77 -1.74 18.34
C ASP A 80 -7.63 -0.61 17.75
N ALA A 81 -7.18 0.63 17.86
CA ALA A 81 -7.86 1.76 17.22
C ALA A 81 -7.86 1.64 15.69
N LEU A 82 -6.76 1.18 15.08
CA LEU A 82 -6.70 0.92 13.63
C LEU A 82 -7.66 -0.21 13.21
N VAL A 83 -7.85 -1.24 14.05
CA VAL A 83 -8.82 -2.31 13.80
C VAL A 83 -10.24 -1.73 13.76
N ASP A 84 -10.58 -0.86 14.71
CA ASP A 84 -11.91 -0.26 14.80
C ASP A 84 -12.28 0.60 13.58
N ILE A 85 -11.29 1.22 12.93
CA ILE A 85 -11.49 2.04 11.71
C ILE A 85 -11.14 1.32 10.40
N GLY A 86 -10.83 0.02 10.45
CA GLY A 86 -10.56 -0.81 9.27
C GLY A 86 -9.16 -0.65 8.64
N LEU A 87 -8.21 -0.01 9.32
CA LEU A 87 -6.87 0.31 8.80
C LEU A 87 -5.73 -0.56 9.38
N ALA A 88 -6.06 -1.71 9.98
CA ALA A 88 -5.08 -2.62 10.60
C ALA A 88 -4.56 -3.72 9.66
N THR A 89 -4.63 -3.52 8.33
CA THR A 89 -4.19 -4.54 7.36
C THR A 89 -2.68 -4.74 7.43
N ALA A 90 -2.26 -5.98 7.70
CA ALA A 90 -0.87 -6.36 7.95
C ALA A 90 -0.12 -6.73 6.66
N ASN A 91 -0.05 -5.82 5.68
CA ASN A 91 0.43 -6.12 4.33
C ASN A 91 1.57 -5.24 3.81
N SER A 92 2.13 -4.33 4.61
CA SER A 92 3.19 -3.41 4.13
C SER A 92 4.31 -4.18 3.40
N ASN A 93 4.70 -3.74 2.21
CA ASN A 93 5.70 -4.41 1.34
C ASN A 93 5.32 -5.78 0.76
N LEU A 94 4.11 -6.29 1.00
CA LEU A 94 3.64 -7.55 0.42
C LEU A 94 2.87 -7.31 -0.89
N ILE A 95 2.52 -8.40 -1.60
CA ILE A 95 1.81 -8.36 -2.89
C ILE A 95 0.49 -7.56 -2.89
N SER A 96 -0.19 -7.43 -1.75
CA SER A 96 -1.42 -6.63 -1.67
C SER A 96 -1.18 -5.14 -1.33
N ASP A 97 0.06 -4.73 -1.03
CA ASP A 97 0.46 -3.34 -0.87
C ASP A 97 0.73 -2.67 -2.23
N ILE A 98 -0.30 -2.69 -3.09
CA ILE A 98 -0.22 -2.34 -4.51
C ILE A 98 -0.22 -0.82 -4.69
N ILE A 99 0.76 -0.27 -5.41
CA ILE A 99 0.66 1.12 -5.87
C ILE A 99 -0.23 1.15 -7.12
N SER A 100 -1.30 1.93 -7.10
CA SER A 100 -2.20 2.08 -8.24
C SER A 100 -2.57 3.54 -8.44
N CYS A 101 -2.51 4.02 -9.69
CA CYS A 101 -3.10 5.32 -10.01
C CYS A 101 -4.64 5.21 -10.10
N PRO A 102 -5.38 6.33 -10.14
CA PRO A 102 -6.84 6.27 -10.24
C PRO A 102 -7.38 5.60 -11.51
N GLY A 103 -6.60 5.59 -12.61
CA GLY A 103 -7.00 4.97 -13.86
C GLY A 103 -8.24 5.60 -14.48
N LEU A 104 -8.86 4.90 -15.42
CA LEU A 104 -10.04 5.38 -16.16
C LEU A 104 -11.29 5.58 -15.29
N ASP A 105 -11.27 5.10 -14.05
CA ASP A 105 -12.35 5.32 -13.08
C ASP A 105 -12.49 6.82 -12.71
N TYR A 106 -11.39 7.57 -12.67
CA TYR A 106 -11.39 8.99 -12.27
C TYR A 106 -10.50 9.90 -13.13
N CYS A 107 -9.51 9.37 -13.83
CA CYS A 107 -8.54 10.15 -14.58
C CYS A 107 -8.91 10.23 -16.06
N ALA A 108 -9.17 11.45 -16.55
CA ALA A 108 -9.48 11.71 -17.96
C ALA A 108 -8.31 11.45 -18.94
N LEU A 109 -7.09 11.26 -18.43
CA LEU A 109 -5.91 10.91 -19.22
C LEU A 109 -5.68 9.40 -19.34
N ALA A 110 -6.40 8.59 -18.56
CA ALA A 110 -6.18 7.16 -18.53
C ALA A 110 -6.69 6.47 -19.79
N THR A 111 -6.05 5.37 -20.17
CA THR A 111 -6.42 4.54 -21.31
C THR A 111 -7.04 3.22 -20.89
N ALA A 112 -6.85 2.81 -19.63
CA ALA A 112 -7.52 1.67 -19.01
C ALA A 112 -7.74 1.92 -17.50
N ARG A 113 -8.64 1.14 -16.90
CA ARG A 113 -8.90 1.10 -15.46
C ARG A 113 -7.75 0.42 -14.73
N SER A 114 -7.46 0.89 -13.52
CA SER A 114 -6.38 0.33 -12.68
C SER A 114 -6.83 -0.03 -11.28
N ILE A 115 -7.83 0.66 -10.72
CA ILE A 115 -8.37 0.33 -9.40
C ILE A 115 -9.00 -1.07 -9.38
N PRO A 116 -9.91 -1.45 -10.30
CA PRO A 116 -10.49 -2.79 -10.34
C PRO A 116 -9.44 -3.91 -10.48
N VAL A 117 -8.36 -3.66 -11.25
CA VAL A 117 -7.27 -4.62 -11.39
C VAL A 117 -6.54 -4.83 -10.06
N ALA A 118 -6.23 -3.75 -9.35
CA ALA A 118 -5.62 -3.84 -8.03
C ALA A 118 -6.52 -4.57 -7.02
N GLN A 119 -7.83 -4.27 -7.03
CA GLN A 119 -8.81 -4.91 -6.16
C GLN A 119 -8.88 -6.42 -6.40
N GLU A 120 -9.02 -6.86 -7.65
CA GLU A 120 -9.06 -8.29 -7.99
C GLU A 120 -7.77 -9.02 -7.60
N ILE A 121 -6.60 -8.39 -7.78
CA ILE A 121 -5.33 -8.97 -7.32
C ILE A 121 -5.30 -9.07 -5.79
N SER A 122 -5.70 -8.02 -5.07
CA SER A 122 -5.73 -8.04 -3.60
C SER A 122 -6.67 -9.14 -3.08
N LEU A 123 -7.85 -9.32 -3.69
CA LEU A 123 -8.80 -10.39 -3.36
C LEU A 123 -8.20 -11.77 -3.66
N ARG A 124 -7.52 -11.92 -4.79
CA ARG A 124 -6.85 -13.18 -5.18
C ARG A 124 -5.79 -13.60 -4.16
N PHE A 125 -5.10 -12.63 -3.56
CA PHE A 125 -4.06 -12.81 -2.56
C PHE A 125 -4.50 -12.41 -1.13
N ALA A 126 -5.79 -12.51 -0.81
CA ALA A 126 -6.34 -12.14 0.50
C ALA A 126 -5.71 -12.88 1.70
N SER A 127 -5.17 -14.10 1.48
CA SER A 127 -4.51 -14.88 2.52
C SER A 127 -3.13 -14.29 2.86
N LEU A 128 -2.98 -13.76 4.07
CA LEU A 128 -1.70 -13.24 4.56
C LEU A 128 -0.59 -14.31 4.57
N GLU A 129 -0.93 -15.56 4.86
CA GLU A 129 0.02 -16.68 4.79
C GLU A 129 0.60 -16.82 3.38
N ARG A 130 -0.27 -16.75 2.35
CA ARG A 130 0.16 -16.81 0.95
C ARG A 130 1.00 -15.60 0.56
N GLN A 131 0.66 -14.40 1.05
CA GLN A 131 1.45 -13.20 0.79
C GLN A 131 2.85 -13.33 1.40
N ARG A 132 2.97 -13.84 2.62
CA ARG A 132 4.25 -14.09 3.30
C ARG A 132 5.08 -15.18 2.65
N GLU A 133 4.44 -16.22 2.10
CA GLU A 133 5.11 -17.26 1.31
C GLU A 133 5.76 -16.68 0.03
N ILE A 134 5.10 -15.72 -0.62
CA ILE A 134 5.66 -14.98 -1.76
C ILE A 134 6.81 -14.08 -1.31
N GLY A 135 6.69 -13.47 -0.13
CA GLY A 135 7.65 -12.52 0.41
C GLY A 135 7.40 -11.09 -0.08
N GLU A 136 8.42 -10.25 0.08
CA GLU A 136 8.36 -8.85 -0.36
C GLU A 136 8.17 -8.76 -1.88
N LEU A 137 7.15 -8.01 -2.29
CA LEU A 137 6.82 -7.86 -3.71
C LEU A 137 6.18 -6.50 -3.99
N LYS A 138 6.83 -5.71 -4.86
CA LYS A 138 6.32 -4.40 -5.29
C LYS A 138 5.53 -4.54 -6.59
N LEU A 139 4.21 -4.56 -6.50
CA LEU A 139 3.31 -4.52 -7.66
C LEU A 139 2.82 -3.10 -7.91
N LYS A 140 3.00 -2.62 -9.14
CA LYS A 140 2.75 -1.22 -9.50
C LYS A 140 1.91 -1.12 -10.77
N ILE A 141 0.78 -0.42 -10.70
CA ILE A 141 -0.23 -0.34 -11.77
C ILE A 141 -0.40 1.11 -12.23
N SER A 142 -0.34 1.32 -13.55
CA SER A 142 -0.66 2.59 -14.19
C SER A 142 -1.72 2.39 -15.27
N GLY A 143 -2.77 3.19 -15.27
CA GLY A 143 -3.84 3.13 -16.27
C GLY A 143 -3.48 3.75 -17.64
N CYS A 144 -2.29 4.36 -17.78
CA CYS A 144 -1.77 4.88 -19.04
C CYS A 144 -0.24 5.08 -18.99
N ILE A 145 0.32 5.50 -20.13
CA ILE A 145 1.76 5.70 -20.34
C ILE A 145 2.40 6.79 -19.45
N ASN A 146 1.60 7.69 -18.85
CA ASN A 146 2.12 8.72 -17.93
C ASN A 146 2.74 8.13 -16.66
N ALA A 147 2.51 6.83 -16.40
CA ALA A 147 3.20 6.06 -15.37
C ALA A 147 3.08 6.63 -13.95
N CYS A 148 1.96 7.28 -13.59
CA CYS A 148 1.78 7.86 -12.24
C CYS A 148 1.87 6.81 -11.11
N GLY A 149 1.58 5.53 -11.38
CA GLY A 149 1.78 4.43 -10.44
C GLY A 149 3.19 3.82 -10.48
N HIS A 150 4.11 4.39 -11.27
CA HIS A 150 5.50 3.97 -11.43
C HIS A 150 5.68 2.50 -11.85
N HIS A 151 4.84 2.00 -12.76
CA HIS A 151 4.82 0.59 -13.18
C HIS A 151 6.17 0.07 -13.70
N HIS A 152 7.00 0.92 -14.31
CA HIS A 152 8.34 0.54 -14.80
C HIS A 152 9.30 0.03 -13.72
N VAL A 153 9.09 0.43 -12.46
CA VAL A 153 9.98 0.11 -11.33
C VAL A 153 9.26 -0.68 -10.24
N GLY A 154 8.24 -1.44 -10.63
CA GLY A 154 7.69 -2.52 -9.80
C GLY A 154 8.37 -3.84 -10.18
N HIS A 155 8.53 -4.73 -9.20
CA HIS A 155 8.92 -6.13 -9.47
C HIS A 155 7.98 -6.73 -10.52
N ILE A 156 6.69 -6.37 -10.42
CA ILE A 156 5.67 -6.56 -11.44
C ILE A 156 5.04 -5.20 -11.74
N GLY A 157 5.20 -4.74 -12.99
CA GLY A 157 4.56 -3.55 -13.53
C GLY A 157 3.35 -3.92 -14.37
N ILE A 158 2.25 -3.17 -14.24
CA ILE A 158 1.06 -3.31 -15.08
C ILE A 158 0.75 -1.95 -15.71
N LEU A 159 0.82 -1.89 -17.04
CA LEU A 159 0.47 -0.73 -17.84
C LEU A 159 -0.83 -0.99 -18.60
N GLY A 160 -1.85 -0.19 -18.30
CA GLY A 160 -3.08 -0.09 -19.07
C GLY A 160 -2.84 0.58 -20.42
N VAL A 161 -3.24 -0.07 -21.50
CA VAL A 161 -3.24 0.46 -22.86
C VAL A 161 -4.60 0.22 -23.51
N GLU A 162 -4.97 1.05 -24.48
CA GLU A 162 -6.18 0.86 -25.28
C GLU A 162 -5.80 0.30 -26.65
N LYS A 163 -6.56 -0.69 -27.13
CA LYS A 163 -6.44 -1.18 -28.50
C LYS A 163 -7.80 -1.60 -29.05
N LYS A 164 -8.29 -0.87 -30.06
CA LYS A 164 -9.54 -1.14 -30.79
C LYS A 164 -10.78 -1.12 -29.87
N GLY A 165 -10.85 -0.19 -28.93
CA GLY A 165 -11.94 -0.03 -27.97
C GLY A 165 -11.91 -1.02 -26.81
N ALA A 166 -10.83 -1.80 -26.66
CA ALA A 166 -10.65 -2.74 -25.56
C ALA A 166 -9.48 -2.32 -24.66
N GLU A 167 -9.70 -2.43 -23.35
CA GLU A 167 -8.65 -2.29 -22.34
C GLU A 167 -7.73 -3.51 -22.41
N LEU A 168 -6.43 -3.27 -22.61
CA LEU A 168 -5.38 -4.28 -22.56
C LEU A 168 -4.36 -3.89 -21.49
N TYR A 169 -3.64 -4.89 -20.99
CA TYR A 169 -2.63 -4.69 -19.96
C TYR A 169 -1.31 -5.28 -20.42
N GLN A 170 -0.30 -4.43 -20.51
CA GLN A 170 1.08 -4.85 -20.69
C GLN A 170 1.69 -5.12 -19.31
N VAL A 171 2.27 -6.29 -19.13
CA VAL A 171 2.95 -6.67 -17.89
C VAL A 171 4.45 -6.56 -18.13
N THR A 172 5.17 -5.97 -17.16
CA THR A 172 6.63 -5.94 -17.15
C THR A 172 7.15 -6.59 -15.86
N LEU A 173 8.31 -7.24 -15.94
CA LEU A 173 8.92 -7.93 -14.81
C LEU A 173 10.34 -7.42 -14.53
N GLY A 174 10.75 -7.49 -13.27
CA GLY A 174 12.14 -7.26 -12.87
C GLY A 174 12.54 -5.80 -12.66
N GLY A 175 11.59 -4.87 -12.59
CA GLY A 175 11.87 -3.48 -12.22
C GLY A 175 12.09 -3.31 -10.72
N SER A 176 13.00 -2.42 -10.33
CA SER A 176 13.29 -2.09 -8.93
C SER A 176 13.65 -0.61 -8.77
N ALA A 177 13.19 0.01 -7.68
CA ALA A 177 13.50 1.39 -7.30
C ALA A 177 14.40 1.48 -6.05
N ASP A 178 14.98 0.36 -5.62
CA ASP A 178 15.91 0.28 -4.49
C ASP A 178 17.33 0.74 -4.90
N GLU A 179 18.34 0.45 -4.08
CA GLU A 179 19.73 0.78 -4.40
C GLU A 179 20.33 0.03 -5.61
N ASN A 180 19.68 -1.06 -6.05
CA ASN A 180 20.03 -1.87 -7.21
C ASN A 180 19.03 -1.64 -8.36
N THR A 181 18.79 -0.37 -8.68
CA THR A 181 17.74 0.07 -9.61
C THR A 181 17.74 -0.67 -10.95
N SER A 182 16.54 -1.05 -11.40
CA SER A 182 16.30 -1.64 -12.71
C SER A 182 14.95 -1.20 -13.27
N VAL A 183 14.82 -1.20 -14.59
CA VAL A 183 13.54 -0.98 -15.29
C VAL A 183 13.00 -2.33 -15.74
N GLY A 184 11.72 -2.57 -15.51
CA GLY A 184 11.07 -3.82 -15.90
C GLY A 184 10.94 -3.98 -17.42
N GLU A 185 11.03 -5.22 -17.89
CA GLU A 185 10.97 -5.60 -19.30
C GLU A 185 9.73 -6.46 -19.59
N ILE A 186 9.28 -6.47 -20.84
CA ILE A 186 8.10 -7.22 -21.32
C ILE A 186 8.47 -8.68 -21.61
#